data_AF-E0USM8-F1
#
_entry.id   AF-E0USM8-F1
#
_cell.length_a   1.000
_cell.length_b   1.000
_cell.length_c   1.000
_cell.angle_alpha   90.00
_cell.angle_beta   90.00
_cell.angle_gamma   90.00
#
_symmetry.space_group_name_H-M   'P 1'
#
loop_
_entity.id
_entity.type
_entity.pdbx_description
1 polymer ?
#
loop_
_entity_poly.entity_id
_entity_poly.type
_entity_poly.pdbx_seq_one_letter_code
_entity_poly.pdbx_strand_id
1 'polypeptide(L)'
;MQRSISHQKPIIPFLYIILFVLYDSLGSIYPFLPPLLAVLYVLFSRALDNNDTVSIFLIVLCLVVFEANYGYILLSSVVYFYIVYKFIMPKIIQNSSCATCIRAVTVILIYLGFFLFLTLLSNIFLLPQPSINYYIIYYIVIEFFLVSLL
;
A
#
# COMPACT_ATOMS: atom_id res chain seq x y z
N MET A 1 19.29 -36.13 8.46
CA MET A 1 19.35 -34.98 7.52
C MET A 1 18.08 -34.96 6.70
N GLN A 2 17.09 -34.18 7.14
CA GLN A 2 15.76 -34.13 6.55
C GLN A 2 15.72 -32.95 5.59
N ARG A 3 15.69 -33.21 4.28
CA ARG A 3 15.59 -32.18 3.24
C ARG A 3 14.23 -31.49 3.37
N SER A 4 14.25 -30.23 3.80
CA SER A 4 13.08 -29.36 3.76
C SER A 4 12.70 -29.11 2.29
N ILE A 5 11.42 -29.32 1.99
CA ILE A 5 10.81 -29.08 0.67
C ILE A 5 10.53 -27.57 0.57
N SER A 6 11.58 -26.76 0.72
CA SER A 6 11.53 -25.30 0.92
C SER A 6 11.66 -24.50 -0.38
N HIS A 7 11.44 -25.11 -1.54
CA HIS A 7 11.51 -24.42 -2.82
C HIS A 7 10.54 -25.06 -3.79
N GLN A 8 9.34 -24.50 -3.95
CA GLN A 8 8.53 -24.90 -5.10
C GLN A 8 7.70 -23.82 -5.78
N LYS A 9 7.62 -22.58 -5.27
CA LYS A 9 6.79 -21.56 -5.95
C LYS A 9 7.37 -20.13 -5.96
N PRO A 10 8.66 -19.89 -6.30
CA PRO A 10 9.16 -18.52 -6.54
C PRO A 10 8.54 -17.84 -7.78
N ILE A 11 7.87 -18.61 -8.66
CA ILE A 11 7.29 -18.11 -9.91
C ILE A 11 5.99 -17.32 -9.66
N ILE A 12 5.19 -17.75 -8.68
CA ILE A 12 3.90 -17.14 -8.35
C ILE A 12 4.04 -15.67 -7.89
N PRO A 13 4.95 -15.32 -6.95
CA PRO A 13 5.13 -13.92 -6.55
C PRO A 13 5.60 -13.01 -7.69
N PHE A 14 6.47 -13.50 -8.57
CA PHE A 14 6.91 -12.74 -9.76
C PHE A 14 5.76 -12.46 -10.73
N LEU A 15 4.87 -13.43 -10.93
CA LEU A 15 3.69 -13.25 -11.76
C LEU A 15 2.75 -12.16 -11.22
N TYR A 16 2.58 -12.09 -9.89
CA TYR A 16 1.79 -11.03 -9.26
C TYR A 16 2.38 -9.62 -9.48
N ILE A 17 3.71 -9.49 -9.50
CA ILE A 17 4.34 -8.20 -9.80
C ILE A 17 4.07 -7.79 -11.23
N ILE A 18 4.25 -8.69 -12.19
CA ILE A 18 4.00 -8.38 -13.60
C ILE A 18 2.53 -7.95 -13.78
N LEU A 19 1.60 -8.68 -13.15
CA LEU A 19 0.19 -8.33 -13.17
C LEU A 19 -0.08 -6.97 -12.52
N PHE A 20 0.55 -6.69 -11.37
CA PHE A 20 0.43 -5.41 -10.68
C PHE A 20 0.98 -4.25 -11.53
N VAL A 21 2.15 -4.41 -12.14
CA VAL A 21 2.75 -3.40 -13.02
C VAL A 21 1.83 -3.10 -14.20
N LEU A 22 1.29 -4.13 -14.85
CA LEU A 22 0.33 -3.95 -15.95
C LEU A 22 -0.96 -3.27 -15.48
N TYR A 23 -1.48 -3.67 -14.32
CA TYR A 23 -2.68 -3.09 -13.73
C TYR A 23 -2.49 -1.62 -13.36
N ASP A 24 -1.40 -1.28 -12.68
CA ASP A 24 -1.09 0.08 -12.24
C ASP A 24 -0.79 1.00 -13.43
N SER A 25 -0.12 0.48 -14.46
CA SER A 25 0.08 1.19 -15.73
C SER A 25 -1.23 1.46 -16.47
N LEU A 26 -2.22 0.57 -16.36
CA LEU A 26 -3.57 0.82 -16.88
C LEU A 26 -4.32 1.83 -16.00
N GLY A 27 -4.13 1.79 -14.68
CA GLY A 27 -4.75 2.70 -13.72
C GLY A 27 -4.28 4.16 -13.84
N SER A 28 -3.04 4.38 -14.29
CA SER A 28 -2.55 5.74 -14.60
C SER A 28 -3.27 6.36 -15.81
N ILE A 29 -3.73 5.53 -16.76
CA ILE A 29 -4.48 5.96 -17.95
C ILE A 29 -5.99 6.03 -17.67
N TYR A 30 -6.51 5.07 -16.89
CA TYR A 30 -7.92 4.96 -16.54
C TYR A 30 -8.16 5.28 -15.06
N PRO A 31 -8.65 6.49 -14.72
CA PRO A 31 -8.89 6.92 -13.34
C PRO A 31 -9.95 6.11 -12.60
N PHE A 32 -10.61 5.16 -13.25
CA PHE A 32 -11.59 4.29 -12.61
C PHE A 32 -10.92 3.16 -11.81
N LEU A 33 -9.69 2.77 -12.16
CA LEU A 33 -9.02 1.66 -11.46
C LEU A 33 -8.34 2.20 -10.18
N PRO A 34 -8.64 1.64 -9.00
CA PRO A 34 -7.96 2.04 -7.76
C PRO A 34 -6.50 1.52 -7.75
N PRO A 35 -5.53 2.28 -7.20
CA PRO A 35 -4.11 1.89 -7.18
C PRO A 35 -3.75 0.74 -6.23
N LEU A 36 -4.72 0.14 -5.52
CA LEU A 36 -4.53 -0.97 -4.57
C LEU A 36 -3.60 -0.62 -3.39
N LEU A 37 -3.51 0.67 -3.05
CA LEU A 37 -2.56 1.19 -2.06
C LEU A 37 -2.81 0.61 -0.65
N ALA A 38 -4.06 0.52 -0.21
CA ALA A 38 -4.40 -0.05 1.09
C ALA A 38 -4.24 -1.58 1.09
N VAL A 39 -4.47 -2.26 -0.03
CA VAL A 39 -4.18 -3.69 -0.18
C VAL A 39 -2.67 -3.94 -0.04
N LEU A 40 -1.84 -3.16 -0.73
CA LEU A 40 -0.39 -3.21 -0.60
C LEU A 40 0.06 -2.96 0.84
N TYR A 41 -0.57 -2.01 1.54
CA TYR A 41 -0.27 -1.77 2.95
C TYR A 41 -0.59 -2.97 3.85
N VAL A 42 -1.75 -3.62 3.67
CA VAL A 42 -2.13 -4.80 4.47
C VAL A 42 -1.18 -5.97 4.20
N LEU A 43 -0.77 -6.16 2.95
CA LEU A 43 0.24 -7.16 2.60
C LEU A 43 1.60 -6.80 3.21
N PHE A 44 1.97 -5.51 3.20
CA PHE A 44 3.21 -5.02 3.79
C PHE A 44 3.27 -5.26 5.30
N SER A 45 2.20 -4.93 6.03
CA SER A 45 2.13 -5.17 7.47
C SER A 45 2.22 -6.65 7.81
N ARG A 46 1.52 -7.50 7.04
CA ARG A 46 1.55 -8.96 7.23
C ARG A 46 2.93 -9.54 6.92
N ALA A 47 3.62 -9.03 5.90
CA ALA A 47 4.97 -9.46 5.55
C ALA A 47 6.00 -9.06 6.63
N LEU A 48 5.84 -7.88 7.23
CA LEU A 48 6.64 -7.44 8.39
C LEU A 48 6.40 -8.32 9.62
N ASP A 49 5.15 -8.61 9.95
CA ASP A 49 4.81 -9.48 11.10
C ASP A 49 5.41 -10.89 10.95
N ASN A 50 5.43 -11.42 9.72
CA ASN A 50 5.95 -12.75 9.40
C ASN A 50 7.48 -12.77 9.16
N ASN A 51 8.17 -11.63 9.23
CA ASN A 51 9.58 -11.47 8.85
C ASN A 51 9.93 -12.02 7.45
N ASP A 52 8.98 -11.97 6.52
CA ASP A 52 9.18 -12.45 5.15
C ASP A 52 9.84 -11.36 4.30
N THR A 53 11.17 -11.38 4.30
CA THR A 53 12.01 -10.41 3.59
C THR A 53 11.79 -10.42 2.08
N VAL A 54 11.43 -11.57 1.50
CA VAL A 54 11.14 -11.68 0.07
C VAL A 54 9.86 -10.94 -0.25
N SER A 55 8.78 -11.20 0.48
CA SER A 55 7.51 -10.51 0.28
C SER A 55 7.63 -9.00 0.48
N ILE A 56 8.39 -8.55 1.49
CA ILE A 56 8.67 -7.11 1.72
C ILE A 56 9.37 -6.50 0.50
N PHE A 57 10.43 -7.14 0.00
CA PHE A 57 11.17 -6.64 -1.16
C PHE A 57 10.29 -6.49 -2.40
N LEU A 58 9.41 -7.47 -2.64
CA LEU A 58 8.48 -7.44 -3.76
C LEU A 58 7.44 -6.33 -3.62
N ILE A 59 6.89 -6.12 -2.42
CA ILE A 59 5.93 -5.03 -2.17
C ILE A 59 6.60 -3.66 -2.33
N VAL A 60 7.84 -3.51 -1.86
CA VAL A 60 8.62 -2.28 -2.06
C VAL A 60 8.83 -2.02 -3.56
N LEU A 61 9.10 -3.05 -4.36
CA LEU A 61 9.21 -2.90 -5.81
C LEU A 61 7.89 -2.43 -6.43
N CYS A 62 6.75 -3.01 -6.04
CA CYS A 62 5.43 -2.55 -6.47
C CYS A 62 5.18 -1.08 -6.09
N LEU A 63 5.56 -0.67 -4.88
CA LEU A 63 5.42 0.72 -4.41
C LEU A 63 6.28 1.70 -5.22
N VAL A 64 7.51 1.31 -5.59
CA VAL A 64 8.36 2.14 -6.45
C VAL A 64 7.75 2.31 -7.84
N VAL A 65 7.14 1.26 -8.40
CA VAL A 65 6.41 1.35 -9.69
C VAL A 65 5.22 2.29 -9.59
N PHE A 66 4.44 2.17 -8.51
CA PHE A 66 3.32 3.07 -8.23
C PHE A 66 3.78 4.55 -8.15
N GLU A 67 4.84 4.83 -7.40
CA GLU A 67 5.39 6.18 -7.28
C GLU A 67 5.85 6.73 -8.63
N ALA A 68 6.50 5.90 -9.45
CA ALA A 68 6.95 6.28 -10.78
C ALA A 68 5.77 6.59 -11.72
N ASN A 69 4.70 5.80 -11.67
CA ASN A 69 3.52 5.99 -12.53
C ASN A 69 2.72 7.24 -12.18
N TYR A 70 2.61 7.58 -10.90
CA TYR A 70 1.85 8.76 -10.45
C TYR A 70 2.72 10.01 -10.22
N GLY A 71 4.03 9.91 -10.44
CA GLY A 71 4.97 11.03 -10.31
C GLY A 71 5.22 11.47 -8.87
N TYR A 72 5.09 10.57 -7.90
CA TYR A 72 5.40 10.83 -6.49
C TYR A 72 6.90 10.73 -6.22
N ILE A 73 7.32 11.26 -5.06
CA ILE A 73 8.70 11.18 -4.60
C ILE A 73 9.05 9.71 -4.31
N LEU A 74 10.20 9.26 -4.81
CA LEU A 74 10.70 7.91 -4.60
C LEU A 74 10.79 7.56 -3.10
N LEU A 75 10.35 6.35 -2.76
CA LEU A 75 10.28 5.75 -1.42
C LEU A 75 9.39 6.48 -0.42
N SER A 76 8.63 7.50 -0.83
CA SER A 76 7.72 8.23 0.06
C SER A 76 6.62 7.33 0.64
N SER A 77 6.07 6.43 -0.18
CA SER A 77 5.04 5.47 0.23
C SER A 77 5.57 4.42 1.19
N VAL A 78 6.80 3.94 0.99
CA VAL A 78 7.46 2.98 1.89
C VAL A 78 7.71 3.60 3.26
N VAL A 79 8.24 4.82 3.30
CA VAL A 79 8.46 5.56 4.55
C VAL A 79 7.13 5.78 5.27
N TYR A 80 6.10 6.21 4.53
CA TYR A 80 4.78 6.41 5.08
C TYR A 80 4.18 5.12 5.66
N PHE A 81 4.25 4.01 4.93
CA PHE A 81 3.77 2.71 5.39
C PHE A 81 4.46 2.26 6.67
N TYR A 82 5.77 2.45 6.76
CA TYR A 82 6.53 2.12 7.97
C TYR A 82 6.08 2.96 9.17
N ILE A 83 5.85 4.26 8.98
CA ILE A 83 5.35 5.15 10.03
C ILE A 83 3.96 4.70 10.51
N VAL A 84 3.05 4.44 9.57
CA VAL A 84 1.70 3.98 9.89
C VAL A 84 1.73 2.66 10.65
N TYR A 85 2.48 1.68 10.15
CA TYR A 85 2.61 0.35 10.75
C TYR A 85 3.19 0.42 12.17
N LYS A 86 4.27 1.19 12.37
CA LYS A 86 4.98 1.21 13.66
C LYS A 86 4.32 2.08 14.73
N PHE A 87 3.74 3.22 14.34
CA PHE A 87 3.29 4.23 15.31
C PHE A 87 1.77 4.37 15.39
N ILE A 88 1.07 4.30 14.27
CA ILE A 88 -0.36 4.64 14.21
C ILE A 88 -1.21 3.40 14.43
N MET A 89 -0.90 2.31 13.72
CA MET A 89 -1.72 1.09 13.74
C MET A 89 -1.81 0.43 15.13
N PRO A 90 -0.73 0.33 15.93
CA PRO A 90 -0.82 -0.27 17.27
C PRO A 90 -1.78 0.49 18.19
N LYS A 91 -1.83 1.83 18.07
CA LYS A 91 -2.75 2.68 18.84
C LYS A 91 -4.21 2.49 18.40
N ILE A 92 -4.45 2.33 17.10
CA ILE A 92 -5.79 2.09 16.56
C ILE A 92 -6.33 0.74 17.04
N ILE A 93 -5.51 -0.31 16.96
CA ILE A 93 -5.86 -1.66 17.39
C ILE A 93 -6.15 -1.69 18.90
N GLN A 94 -5.36 -0.97 19.71
CA GLN A 94 -5.58 -0.91 21.15
C GLN A 94 -6.88 -0.18 21.52
N ASN A 95 -7.27 0.85 20.78
CA ASN A 95 -8.44 1.67 21.08
C ASN A 95 -9.75 1.13 20.49
N SER A 96 -9.68 0.20 19.53
CA SER A 96 -10.85 -0.25 18.76
C SER A 96 -11.09 -1.74 18.94
N SER A 97 -12.30 -2.12 19.36
CA SER A 97 -12.70 -3.53 19.52
C SER A 97 -13.25 -4.18 18.24
N CYS A 98 -13.67 -3.39 17.25
CA CYS A 98 -14.30 -3.89 16.02
C CYS A 98 -13.29 -4.05 14.87
N ALA A 99 -13.12 -5.29 14.39
CA ALA A 99 -12.22 -5.62 13.27
C ALA A 99 -12.57 -4.88 11.97
N THR A 100 -13.87 -4.74 11.67
CA THR A 100 -14.34 -4.00 10.49
C THR A 100 -14.01 -2.52 10.58
N CYS A 101 -14.13 -1.92 11.78
CA CYS A 101 -13.76 -0.53 12.00
C CYS A 101 -12.25 -0.32 11.81
N ILE A 102 -11.41 -1.25 12.32
CA ILE A 102 -9.96 -1.17 12.13
C ILE A 102 -9.63 -1.18 10.63
N ARG A 103 -10.24 -2.08 9.85
CA ARG A 103 -10.05 -2.13 8.38
C ARG A 103 -10.50 -0.83 7.69
N ALA A 104 -11.66 -0.28 8.06
CA ALA A 104 -12.15 0.98 7.50
C ALA A 104 -11.20 2.15 7.79
N VAL A 105 -10.79 2.29 9.06
CA VAL A 105 -9.84 3.33 9.49
C VAL A 105 -8.50 3.14 8.77
N THR A 106 -8.06 1.90 8.56
CA THR A 106 -6.83 1.60 7.81
C THR A 106 -6.91 2.16 6.39
N VAL A 107 -7.96 1.85 5.63
CA VAL A 107 -8.09 2.32 4.24
C VAL A 107 -8.15 3.84 4.17
N ILE A 108 -8.94 4.46 5.06
CA ILE A 108 -9.04 5.93 5.13
C ILE A 108 -7.68 6.54 5.46
N LEU A 109 -6.95 5.97 6.42
CA LEU A 109 -5.65 6.45 6.83
C LEU A 109 -4.65 6.32 5.71
N ILE A 110 -4.60 5.19 5.01
CA ILE A 110 -3.65 5.00 3.90
C ILE A 110 -3.90 6.00 2.78
N TYR A 111 -5.15 6.27 2.41
CA TYR A 111 -5.43 7.24 1.34
C TYR A 111 -5.26 8.69 1.78
N LEU A 112 -6.01 9.11 2.80
CA LEU A 112 -6.00 10.51 3.23
C LEU A 112 -4.70 10.87 3.94
N GLY A 113 -4.17 9.95 4.76
CA GLY A 113 -2.92 10.17 5.47
C GLY A 113 -1.70 10.17 4.55
N PHE A 114 -1.68 9.35 3.48
CA PHE A 114 -0.61 9.42 2.49
C PHE A 114 -0.64 10.76 1.74
N PHE A 115 -1.84 11.23 1.37
CA PHE A 115 -1.97 12.55 0.74
C PHE A 115 -1.48 13.67 1.67
N LEU A 116 -1.87 13.65 2.95
CA LEU A 116 -1.36 14.59 3.95
C LEU A 116 0.17 14.51 4.06
N PHE A 117 0.73 13.32 4.11
CA PHE A 117 2.18 13.11 4.16
C PHE A 117 2.88 13.72 2.93
N LEU A 118 2.36 13.47 1.73
CA LEU A 118 2.89 14.05 0.49
C LEU A 118 2.81 15.58 0.50
N THR A 119 1.72 16.18 0.97
CA THR A 119 1.62 17.64 1.06
C THR A 119 2.64 18.25 2.03
N LEU A 120 2.90 17.60 3.17
CA LEU A 120 3.95 18.01 4.10
C LEU A 120 5.33 17.94 3.43
N LEU A 121 5.60 16.83 2.73
CA LEU A 121 6.86 16.64 2.01
C LEU A 121 7.03 17.68 0.90
N SER A 122 5.98 17.94 0.13
CA SER A 122 5.95 18.95 -0.94
C SER A 122 6.30 20.34 -0.43
N ASN A 123 5.81 20.72 0.75
CA ASN A 123 6.13 22.01 1.38
C ASN A 123 7.58 22.09 1.85
N ILE A 124 8.16 20.99 2.34
CA ILE A 124 9.56 20.94 2.78
C ILE A 124 10.51 21.01 1.58
N PHE A 125 10.17 20.32 0.49
CA PHE A 125 11.02 20.21 -0.71
C PHE A 125 10.67 21.20 -1.82
N LEU A 126 9.70 22.12 -1.61
CA LEU A 126 9.23 23.10 -2.59
C LEU A 126 8.78 22.47 -3.93
N LEU A 127 8.16 21.29 -3.85
CA LEU A 127 7.67 20.53 -5.00
C LEU A 127 6.21 20.91 -5.34
N PRO A 128 5.73 20.63 -6.56
CA PRO A 128 4.32 20.85 -6.90
C PRO A 128 3.40 20.00 -6.02
N GLN A 129 2.42 20.66 -5.41
CA GLN A 129 1.49 20.01 -4.49
C GLN A 129 0.59 19.02 -5.25
N PRO A 130 0.39 17.79 -4.75
CA PRO A 130 -0.53 16.85 -5.37
C PRO A 130 -1.97 17.41 -5.31
N SER A 131 -2.76 17.17 -6.36
CA SER A 131 -4.16 17.59 -6.40
C SER A 131 -5.08 16.49 -5.86
N ILE A 132 -6.04 16.85 -5.01
CA ILE A 132 -7.08 15.92 -4.55
C ILE A 132 -8.13 15.82 -5.65
N ASN A 133 -8.29 14.64 -6.23
CA ASN A 133 -9.38 14.35 -7.14
C ASN A 133 -10.51 13.59 -6.43
N TYR A 134 -11.75 13.78 -6.88
CA TYR A 134 -12.94 13.13 -6.31
C TYR A 134 -12.87 11.59 -6.40
N TYR A 135 -12.12 11.05 -7.37
CA TYR A 135 -11.86 9.61 -7.51
C TYR A 135 -11.21 8.98 -6.26
N ILE A 136 -10.54 9.74 -5.40
CA ILE A 136 -9.97 9.21 -4.15
C ILE A 136 -11.06 8.64 -3.24
N ILE A 137 -12.22 9.29 -3.15
CA ILE A 137 -13.36 8.79 -2.36
C ILE A 137 -13.85 7.46 -2.94
N TYR A 138 -13.91 7.36 -4.27
CA TYR A 138 -14.30 6.14 -4.97
C TYR A 138 -13.32 4.99 -4.68
N TYR A 139 -12.01 5.26 -4.69
CA TYR A 139 -10.99 4.25 -4.38
C TYR A 139 -11.08 3.75 -2.94
N ILE A 140 -11.33 4.64 -1.98
CA ILE A 140 -11.51 4.27 -0.56
C ILE A 140 -12.64 3.25 -0.41
N VAL A 141 -13.76 3.44 -1.11
CA VAL A 141 -14.91 2.53 -1.02
C VAL A 141 -14.57 1.16 -1.61
N ILE A 142 -13.98 1.09 -2.81
CA ILE A 142 -13.62 -0.19 -3.42
C ILE A 142 -12.58 -0.94 -2.59
N GLU A 143 -11.52 -0.24 -2.18
CA GLU A 143 -10.45 -0.89 -1.43
C GLU A 143 -10.88 -1.32 -0.04
N PHE A 144 -11.85 -0.65 0.57
CA PHE A 144 -12.46 -1.15 1.79
C PHE A 144 -13.09 -2.53 1.59
N PHE A 145 -13.81 -2.75 0.48
CA PHE A 145 -14.35 -4.09 0.18
C PHE A 145 -13.23 -5.11 -0.08
N LEU A 146 -12.18 -4.74 -0.82
CA LEU A 146 -11.05 -5.63 -1.09
C LEU A 146 -10.30 -6.02 0.18
N VAL A 147 -9.99 -5.06 1.05
CA VAL A 147 -9.34 -5.31 2.34
C VAL A 147 -10.23 -6.12 3.28
N SER A 148 -11.54 -5.96 3.20
CA SER A 148 -12.47 -6.77 4.01
C SER A 148 -12.48 -8.25 3.62
N LEU A 149 -12.15 -8.57 2.37
CA LEU A 149 -12.03 -9.94 1.86
C LEU A 149 -10.72 -10.63 2.31
N LEU A 150 -9.74 -9.86 2.80
CA LEU A 150 -8.34 -10.26 3.06
C LEU A 150 -8.05 -10.53 4.55
#